data_AF-A0A177HL69-F1
#
_entry.id   AF-A0A177HL69-F1
#
_cell.length_a   1.000
_cell.length_b   1.000
_cell.length_c   1.000
_cell.angle_alpha   90.00
_cell.angle_beta   90.00
_cell.angle_gamma   90.00
#
_symmetry.space_group_name_H-M   'P 1'
#
loop_
_entity.id
_entity.type
_entity.pdbx_description
1 polymer ?
#
loop_
_entity_poly.entity_id
_entity_poly.type
_entity_poly.pdbx_seq_one_letter_code
_entity_poly.pdbx_strand_id
1 'polypeptide(L)'
;MTSRTDEAAGANESASTLGYEQARDELIEVVRRLEAGGTTLEESLALWERGEELAKVCRRWLEGARARLDAALAADEEAGGGSGNGAGAGDAND
;
A
#
# COMPACT_ATOMS: atom_id res chain seq x y z
N MET A 1 9.65 14.00 23.54
CA MET A 1 9.38 12.58 23.88
C MET A 1 8.37 12.02 22.88
N THR A 2 8.74 11.96 21.60
CA THR A 2 7.85 11.50 20.51
C THR A 2 8.70 10.84 19.45
N SER A 3 9.08 9.58 19.70
CA SER A 3 9.91 8.79 18.77
C SER A 3 9.63 7.30 18.85
N ARG A 4 8.36 6.86 18.97
CA ARG A 4 8.02 5.43 19.00
C ARG A 4 7.05 4.95 17.94
N THR A 5 6.37 5.84 17.23
CA THR A 5 5.30 5.41 16.30
C THR A 5 5.73 5.30 14.84
N ASP A 6 6.98 5.60 14.51
CA ASP A 6 7.49 5.51 13.14
C ASP A 6 8.09 4.12 12.81
N GLU A 7 8.52 3.35 13.81
CA GLU A 7 9.27 2.11 13.59
C GLU A 7 8.43 0.89 13.17
N ALA A 8 7.11 0.89 13.38
CA ALA A 8 6.28 -0.28 13.09
C ALA A 8 5.97 -0.46 11.58
N ALA A 9 6.21 0.56 10.75
CA ALA A 9 5.97 0.49 9.31
C ALA A 9 7.19 0.02 8.49
N GLY A 10 8.38 -0.02 9.09
CA GLY A 10 9.66 -0.29 8.42
C GLY A 10 10.13 -1.75 8.43
N ALA A 11 9.36 -2.71 8.94
CA ALA A 11 9.83 -4.09 9.11
C ALA A 11 9.82 -4.96 7.83
N ASN A 12 9.88 -4.35 6.63
CA ASN A 12 10.22 -5.07 5.38
C ASN A 12 11.34 -4.35 4.60
N GLU A 13 12.28 -3.77 5.34
CA GLU A 13 13.59 -3.36 4.86
C GLU A 13 14.44 -4.62 4.60
N SER A 14 14.39 -5.20 3.40
CA SER A 14 15.52 -5.91 2.75
C SER A 14 15.12 -6.50 1.41
N ALA A 15 15.32 -5.74 0.31
CA ALA A 15 15.98 -6.19 -0.92
C ALA A 15 15.82 -5.16 -2.05
N SER A 16 16.86 -4.33 -2.27
CA SER A 16 17.25 -3.80 -3.60
C SER A 16 16.22 -3.05 -4.46
N THR A 17 15.06 -2.67 -3.91
CA THR A 17 13.95 -2.04 -4.63
C THR A 17 13.66 -0.68 -3.99
N LEU A 18 13.52 0.37 -4.80
CA LEU A 18 13.19 1.72 -4.32
C LEU A 18 11.98 1.69 -3.34
N GLY A 19 12.11 2.38 -2.20
CA GLY A 19 11.00 2.61 -1.29
C GLY A 19 9.89 3.45 -1.93
N TYR A 20 8.67 3.36 -1.41
CA TYR A 20 7.50 4.06 -1.98
C TYR A 20 7.71 5.58 -2.09
N GLU A 21 8.16 6.23 -1.03
CA GLU A 21 8.34 7.69 -1.01
C GLU A 21 9.42 8.13 -1.99
N GLN A 22 10.54 7.40 -2.02
CA GLN A 22 11.61 7.63 -3.00
C GLN A 22 11.09 7.48 -4.44
N ALA A 23 10.28 6.47 -4.72
CA ALA A 23 9.74 6.22 -6.05
C ALA A 23 8.74 7.30 -6.47
N ARG A 24 7.91 7.76 -5.52
CA ARG A 24 6.97 8.86 -5.73
C ARG A 24 7.71 10.16 -6.01
N ASP A 25 8.74 10.48 -5.23
CA ASP A 25 9.48 11.73 -5.36
C ASP A 25 10.26 11.77 -6.67
N GLU A 26 10.86 10.65 -7.09
CA GLU A 26 11.47 10.54 -8.41
C GLU A 26 10.45 10.67 -9.54
N LEU A 27 9.26 10.09 -9.40
CA LEU A 27 8.18 10.20 -10.39
C LEU A 27 7.72 11.66 -10.55
N ILE A 28 7.63 12.41 -9.45
CA ILE A 28 7.29 13.85 -9.48
C ILE A 28 8.35 14.62 -10.27
N GLU A 29 9.63 14.33 -10.07
CA GLU A 29 10.71 14.99 -10.82
C GLU A 29 10.69 14.64 -12.32
N VAL A 30 10.37 13.39 -12.67
CA VAL A 30 10.17 12.98 -14.06
C VAL A 30 9.02 13.76 -14.72
N VAL A 31 7.86 13.82 -14.05
CA VAL A 31 6.69 14.57 -14.54
C VAL A 31 7.04 16.04 -14.70
N ARG A 32 7.70 16.65 -13.71
CA ARG A 32 8.10 18.06 -13.78
C ARG A 32 9.01 18.35 -14.98
N ARG A 33 9.93 17.43 -15.32
CA ARG A 33 10.80 17.56 -16.50
C ARG A 33 10.03 17.43 -17.80
N LEU A 34 9.10 16.49 -17.89
CA LEU A 34 8.22 16.34 -19.06
C LEU A 34 7.35 17.58 -19.27
N GLU A 35 6.79 18.15 -18.19
CA GLU A 35 5.95 19.34 -18.23
C GLU A 35 6.73 20.62 -18.57
N ALA A 36 7.97 20.73 -18.10
CA ALA A 36 8.85 21.86 -18.44
C ALA A 36 9.17 21.90 -19.96
N GLY A 37 9.16 20.74 -20.62
CA GLY A 37 9.54 20.61 -22.01
C GLY A 37 11.01 20.98 -22.26
N GLY A 38 11.35 21.30 -23.51
CA GLY A 38 12.72 21.68 -23.89
C GLY A 38 13.70 20.51 -24.00
N THR A 39 13.21 19.28 -23.87
CA THR A 39 13.94 18.02 -24.09
C THR A 39 13.78 17.55 -25.53
N THR A 40 14.71 16.73 -26.02
CA THR A 40 14.55 16.04 -27.30
C THR A 40 13.44 14.99 -27.23
N LEU A 41 13.05 14.42 -28.38
CA LEU A 41 12.08 13.34 -28.43
C LEU A 41 12.60 12.11 -27.68
N GLU A 42 13.86 11.74 -27.90
CA GLU A 42 14.51 10.60 -27.27
C GLU A 42 14.57 10.76 -25.75
N GLU A 43 14.90 11.96 -25.27
CA GLU A 43 14.90 12.29 -23.84
C GLU A 43 13.50 12.23 -23.24
N SER A 44 12.49 12.73 -23.97
CA SER A 44 11.09 12.68 -23.56
C SER A 44 10.57 11.24 -23.44
N LEU A 45 10.97 10.37 -24.37
CA LEU A 45 10.64 8.94 -24.33
C LEU A 45 11.32 8.25 -23.14
N ALA A 46 12.61 8.52 -22.92
CA ALA A 46 13.34 7.94 -21.78
C ALA A 46 12.74 8.37 -20.43
N LEU A 47 12.32 9.64 -20.30
CA LEU A 47 11.61 10.14 -19.12
C LEU A 47 10.26 9.44 -18.94
N TRP A 48 9.49 9.27 -20.01
CA TRP A 48 8.22 8.56 -19.95
C TRP A 48 8.38 7.10 -19.51
N GLU A 49 9.33 6.35 -20.10
CA GLU A 49 9.61 4.96 -19.72
C GLU A 49 10.03 4.85 -18.25
N ARG A 50 10.87 5.79 -17.77
CA ARG A 50 11.23 5.86 -16.36
C ARG A 50 10.02 6.13 -15.46
N GLY A 51 9.14 7.05 -15.86
CA GLY A 51 7.90 7.33 -15.16
C GLY A 51 6.99 6.11 -15.05
N GLU A 52 6.85 5.32 -16.12
CA GLU A 52 6.08 4.08 -16.12
C GLU A 52 6.63 3.04 -15.14
N GLU A 53 7.96 2.87 -15.09
CA GLU A 53 8.59 1.96 -14.14
C GLU A 53 8.40 2.40 -12.68
N LEU A 54 8.53 3.70 -12.40
CA LEU A 54 8.27 4.26 -11.08
C LEU A 54 6.80 4.09 -10.67
N ALA A 55 5.86 4.32 -11.59
CA ALA A 55 4.44 4.10 -11.34
C ALA A 55 4.13 2.63 -11.02
N LYS A 56 4.78 1.67 -11.70
CA LYS A 56 4.68 0.23 -11.37
C LYS A 56 5.19 -0.06 -9.96
N VAL A 57 6.32 0.53 -9.56
CA VAL A 57 6.85 0.39 -8.18
C VAL A 57 5.84 0.90 -7.16
N CYS A 58 5.33 2.12 -7.35
CA CYS A 58 4.34 2.72 -6.46
C CYS A 58 3.08 1.86 -6.31
N ARG A 59 2.55 1.34 -7.42
CA ARG A 59 1.37 0.45 -7.39
C ARG A 59 1.62 -0.82 -6.57
N ARG A 60 2.76 -1.49 -6.78
CA ARG A 60 3.09 -2.70 -6.00
C ARG A 60 3.12 -2.45 -4.50
N TRP A 61 3.66 -1.32 -4.07
CA TRP A 61 3.66 -0.92 -2.66
C TRP A 61 2.24 -0.70 -2.11
N LEU A 62 1.39 0.00 -2.85
CA LEU A 62 0.01 0.28 -2.44
C LEU A 62 -0.85 -0.99 -2.41
N GLU A 63 -0.72 -1.86 -3.41
CA GLU A 63 -1.40 -3.16 -3.45
C GLU A 63 -0.98 -4.04 -2.28
N GLY A 64 0.32 -4.12 -1.97
CA GLY A 64 0.82 -4.86 -0.80
C GLY A 64 0.36 -4.27 0.54
N ALA A 65 0.23 -2.95 0.64
CA ALA A 65 -0.36 -2.31 1.82
C ALA A 65 -1.85 -2.65 1.95
N ARG A 66 -2.59 -2.62 0.83
CA ARG A 66 -4.02 -2.94 0.80
C ARG A 66 -4.29 -4.39 1.21
N ALA A 67 -3.54 -5.34 0.66
CA ALA A 67 -3.67 -6.75 0.99
C ALA A 67 -3.44 -7.04 2.48
N ARG A 68 -2.49 -6.34 3.12
CA ARG A 68 -2.25 -6.45 4.57
C ARG A 68 -3.41 -5.92 5.40
N LEU A 69 -4.03 -4.81 4.98
CA LEU A 69 -5.20 -4.27 5.64
C LEU A 69 -6.40 -5.22 5.52
N ASP A 70 -6.65 -5.74 4.32
CA ASP A 70 -7.76 -6.66 4.08
C ASP A 70 -7.58 -7.96 4.90
N ALA A 71 -6.36 -8.49 5.00
CA ALA A 71 -6.06 -9.65 5.84
C ALA A 71 -6.27 -9.39 7.34
N ALA A 72 -5.91 -8.20 7.82
CA ALA A 72 -6.12 -7.82 9.22
C ALA A 72 -7.62 -7.70 9.56
N LEU A 73 -8.41 -7.10 8.66
CA LEU A 73 -9.86 -6.98 8.83
C LEU A 73 -10.56 -8.35 8.84
N ALA A 74 -10.18 -9.26 7.94
CA ALA A 74 -10.73 -10.61 7.91
C ALA A 74 -10.39 -11.41 9.19
N ALA A 75 -9.18 -11.23 9.73
CA ALA A 75 -8.78 -11.88 10.98
C ALA A 75 -9.59 -11.37 12.19
N ASP A 76 -9.91 -10.08 12.24
CA ASP A 76 -10.77 -9.48 13.27
C ASP A 76 -12.23 -10.00 13.18
N GLU A 77 -12.77 -10.17 11.97
CA GLU A 77 -14.12 -10.72 11.75
C GLU A 77 -14.22 -12.18 12.23
N GLU A 78 -13.24 -13.01 11.91
CA GLU A 78 -13.16 -14.40 12.39
C GLU A 78 -12.99 -14.47 13.92
N ALA A 79 -12.25 -13.54 14.53
CA ALA A 79 -12.07 -13.47 15.98
C ALA A 79 -13.32 -12.93 16.71
N GLY A 80 -14.14 -12.10 16.05
CA GLY A 80 -15.37 -11.49 16.60
C GLY A 80 -16.66 -12.29 16.37
N GLY A 81 -16.68 -13.23 15.42
CA GLY A 81 -17.87 -14.01 15.01
C GLY A 81 -18.35 -15.08 16.00
N GLY A 82 -17.63 -15.33 17.09
CA GLY A 82 -17.94 -16.37 18.09
C GLY A 82 -18.92 -15.98 19.21
N SER A 83 -19.45 -14.75 19.22
CA SER A 83 -20.43 -14.29 20.24
C SER A 83 -21.85 -14.16 19.68
N GLY A 84 -22.30 -15.16 18.93
CA GLY A 84 -23.72 -15.42 18.69
C GLY A 84 -24.22 -16.42 19.72
N ASN A 85 -24.53 -15.95 20.93
CA ASN A 85 -25.03 -16.79 22.03
C ASN A 85 -26.37 -17.46 21.64
N GLY A 86 -26.30 -18.75 21.27
CA GLY A 86 -27.45 -19.64 21.33
C GLY A 86 -27.83 -19.90 22.79
N ALA A 87 -28.81 -19.16 23.31
CA ALA A 87 -29.49 -19.51 24.55
C ALA A 87 -30.97 -19.10 24.45
N GLY A 88 -31.82 -20.10 24.22
CA GLY A 88 -33.27 -20.00 24.15
C GLY A 88 -33.89 -21.35 23.81
N ALA A 89 -33.42 -22.41 24.45
CA ALA A 89 -34.06 -23.72 24.40
C ALA A 89 -35.29 -23.72 25.31
N GLY A 90 -36.41 -24.22 24.77
CA GLY A 90 -37.47 -24.90 25.52
C GLY A 90 -38.53 -24.01 26.17
N ASP A 91 -39.73 -24.02 25.60
CA ASP A 91 -40.89 -24.46 26.38
C ASP A 91 -41.87 -25.21 25.46
N ALA A 92 -41.90 -26.52 25.64
CA ALA A 92 -43.02 -27.37 25.28
C ALA A 92 -43.62 -27.82 26.61
N ASN A 93 -44.77 -27.29 27.01
CA ASN A 93 -45.94 -28.00 27.58
C ASN A 93 -47.03 -27.01 28.08
N ASP A 94 -48.14 -26.85 27.35
CA ASP A 94 -49.54 -27.06 27.79
C ASP A 94 -50.52 -26.88 26.61
#